data_AF-A0A399YE64-F1
#
_entry.id   AF-A0A399YE64-F1
#
_cell.length_a   1.000
_cell.length_b   1.000
_cell.length_c   1.000
_cell.angle_alpha   90.00
_cell.angle_beta   90.00
_cell.angle_gamma   90.00
#
_symmetry.space_group_name_H-M   'P 1'
#
loop_
_entity.id
_entity.type
_entity.pdbx_description
1 polymer ?
#
loop_
_entity_poly.entity_id
_entity_poly.type
_entity_poly.pdbx_seq_one_letter_code
_entity_poly.pdbx_strand_id
1 'polypeptide(L)'
;MVNRQTLGGVIHTYQRYDPVRFPSPTQPPPDLTSTAFEHMLMYGSMRHLTEEELARAVRLDPSQIAGLGPSLDALLAMLLERKRKILEKYETDTVQKEAARALRQQAKQVKPPKKLRKAFDEAIEEEQLYDLERLWYAAGDDRSEFARSLMPLIERMGEKYEVDLLAAKYHFTGRQSMTVPEALAIKEELEKIDELLKQLEEAKETAQIGVIDMDALSEFAEPGDIGQLESLRNFIENYVRELAERQGLERDQGGFRLTPQAYRLFQGRLLERIFSNLQASRTGRHGGPIVGEGAVEMQQTKPYEFGDSLTHMDIPQSFVNALLRGGP
;
A
#
# COMPACT_ATOMS: atom_id res chain seq x y z
N MET A 1 -33.25 45.44 -9.48
CA MET A 1 -31.90 45.98 -9.20
C MET A 1 -31.44 45.42 -7.87
N VAL A 2 -30.33 44.68 -7.85
CA VAL A 2 -29.75 44.08 -6.63
C VAL A 2 -28.86 45.13 -5.97
N ASN A 3 -29.08 45.43 -4.68
CA ASN A 3 -28.32 46.42 -3.92
C ASN A 3 -27.24 45.73 -3.06
N ARG A 4 -26.13 46.44 -2.79
CA ARG A 4 -24.93 46.00 -2.06
C ARG A 4 -25.20 45.46 -0.63
N GLN A 5 -26.41 45.65 -0.11
CA GLN A 5 -26.84 45.19 1.23
C GLN A 5 -27.50 43.80 1.24
N THR A 6 -27.83 43.22 0.08
CA THR A 6 -28.46 41.88 0.00
C THR A 6 -27.50 40.78 -0.48
N LEU A 7 -26.22 41.10 -0.68
CA LEU A 7 -25.17 40.09 -0.90
C LEU A 7 -24.74 39.56 0.47
N GLY A 8 -25.33 38.43 0.88
CA GLY A 8 -24.85 37.66 2.01
C GLY A 8 -23.40 37.26 1.76
N GLY A 9 -22.46 37.98 2.38
CA GLY A 9 -21.06 37.63 2.34
C GLY A 9 -20.88 36.28 3.02
N VAL A 10 -20.43 35.28 2.27
CA VAL A 10 -19.86 34.07 2.85
C VAL A 10 -18.62 34.51 3.59
N ILE A 11 -18.71 34.64 4.91
CA ILE A 11 -17.55 34.83 5.77
C ILE A 11 -16.79 33.50 5.69
N HIS A 12 -15.82 33.42 4.79
CA HIS A 12 -14.78 32.40 4.87
C HIS A 12 -14.00 32.70 6.14
N THR A 13 -14.40 32.10 7.25
CA THR A 13 -13.53 31.98 8.41
C THR A 13 -12.35 31.15 7.91
N TYR A 14 -11.20 31.80 7.72
CA TYR A 14 -9.96 31.09 7.47
C TYR A 14 -9.73 30.20 8.70
N GLN A 15 -10.13 28.94 8.60
CA GLN A 15 -9.71 27.92 9.55
C GLN A 15 -8.20 27.90 9.43
N ARG A 16 -7.55 28.32 10.52
CA ARG A 16 -6.09 28.40 10.65
C ARG A 16 -5.52 27.08 10.13
N TYR A 17 -4.62 27.15 9.15
CA TYR A 17 -3.93 26.00 8.58
C TYR A 17 -3.34 25.17 9.72
N ASP A 18 -3.83 23.95 9.87
CA ASP A 18 -3.34 22.98 10.85
C ASP A 18 -2.32 22.08 10.13
N PRO A 19 -1.00 22.28 10.36
CA PRO A 19 0.05 21.50 9.69
C PRO A 19 0.01 20.01 10.06
N VAL A 20 -0.74 19.63 11.11
CA VAL A 20 -0.94 18.23 11.51
C VAL A 20 -2.04 17.56 10.67
N ARG A 21 -3.01 18.34 10.17
CA ARG A 21 -4.14 17.82 9.36
C ARG A 21 -3.94 17.99 7.86
N PHE A 22 -3.10 18.94 7.43
CA PHE A 22 -2.92 19.25 6.01
C PHE A 22 -1.45 19.19 5.62
N PRO A 23 -1.09 18.47 4.53
CA PRO A 23 0.24 18.56 3.97
C PRO A 23 0.52 20.00 3.51
N SER A 24 1.80 20.34 3.40
CA SER A 24 2.23 21.68 2.96
C SER A 24 1.46 22.09 1.70
N PRO A 25 0.92 23.32 1.60
CA PRO A 25 0.24 23.80 0.40
C PRO A 25 1.11 23.75 -0.86
N THR A 26 2.43 23.61 -0.68
CA THR A 26 3.44 23.51 -1.73
C THR A 26 3.78 22.08 -2.15
N GLN A 27 3.31 21.04 -1.44
CA GLN A 27 3.49 19.65 -1.85
C GLN A 27 2.38 19.27 -2.86
N PRO A 28 2.72 18.68 -4.01
CA PRO A 28 1.70 18.19 -4.93
C PRO A 28 0.89 17.09 -4.23
N PRO A 29 -0.45 17.11 -4.29
CA PRO A 29 -1.27 16.10 -3.64
C PRO A 29 -0.96 14.71 -4.24
N PRO A 30 -0.96 13.64 -3.42
CA PRO A 30 -0.71 12.28 -3.92
C PRO A 30 -1.71 11.94 -5.01
N ASP A 31 -1.31 11.21 -6.04
CA ASP A 31 -2.21 10.83 -7.14
C ASP A 31 -2.85 9.47 -6.87
N LEU A 32 -4.01 9.49 -6.21
CA LEU A 32 -4.81 8.29 -5.91
C LEU A 32 -5.76 7.95 -7.06
N THR A 33 -6.08 8.93 -7.90
CA THR A 33 -6.96 8.73 -9.06
C THR A 33 -6.28 7.97 -10.18
N SER A 34 -5.04 8.31 -10.53
CA SER A 34 -4.38 7.69 -11.67
C SER A 34 -4.11 6.21 -11.43
N THR A 35 -3.77 5.79 -10.21
CA THR A 35 -3.62 4.36 -9.85
C THR A 35 -4.94 3.60 -10.01
N ALA A 36 -6.06 4.19 -9.59
CA ALA A 36 -7.40 3.63 -9.80
C ALA A 36 -7.72 3.43 -11.29
N PHE A 37 -7.38 4.42 -12.12
CA PHE A 37 -7.64 4.39 -13.56
C PHE A 37 -6.69 3.46 -14.32
N GLU A 38 -5.41 3.39 -13.96
CA GLU A 38 -4.46 2.45 -14.55
C GLU A 38 -4.87 1.00 -14.30
N HIS A 39 -5.33 0.68 -13.09
CA HIS A 39 -5.92 -0.63 -12.77
C HIS A 39 -7.17 -0.91 -13.62
N MET A 40 -8.06 0.08 -13.76
CA MET A 40 -9.27 -0.04 -14.61
C MET A 40 -8.91 -0.29 -16.09
N LEU A 41 -7.88 0.36 -16.62
CA LEU A 41 -7.41 0.18 -17.99
C LEU A 41 -6.73 -1.18 -18.20
N MET A 42 -5.95 -1.66 -17.22
CA MET A 42 -5.28 -2.96 -17.26
C MET A 42 -6.26 -4.14 -17.22
N TYR A 43 -7.26 -4.08 -16.33
CA TYR A 43 -8.15 -5.22 -16.06
C TYR A 43 -9.57 -5.06 -16.61
N GLY A 44 -9.88 -3.91 -17.24
CA GLY A 44 -11.18 -3.64 -17.86
C GLY A 44 -12.38 -3.62 -16.90
N SER A 45 -12.14 -3.51 -15.59
CA SER A 45 -13.18 -3.59 -14.56
C SER A 45 -13.20 -2.35 -13.68
N MET A 46 -14.42 -1.87 -13.38
CA MET A 46 -14.71 -0.78 -12.44
C MET A 46 -14.68 -1.31 -10.99
N ARG A 47 -13.68 -2.13 -10.66
CA ARG A 47 -13.58 -2.72 -9.32
C ARG A 47 -13.33 -1.62 -8.30
N HIS A 48 -13.99 -1.71 -7.15
CA HIS A 48 -13.68 -0.89 -5.98
C HIS A 48 -12.21 -1.07 -5.57
N LEU A 49 -11.56 0.03 -5.17
CA LEU A 49 -10.24 -0.01 -4.54
C LEU A 49 -10.40 -0.48 -3.09
N THR A 50 -9.57 -1.40 -2.64
CA THR A 50 -9.55 -1.81 -1.23
C THR A 50 -8.93 -0.71 -0.36
N GLU A 51 -9.21 -0.74 0.95
CA GLU A 51 -8.58 0.18 1.92
C GLU A 51 -7.06 0.03 1.93
N GLU A 52 -6.55 -1.19 1.84
CA GLU A 52 -5.11 -1.48 1.76
C GLU A 52 -4.47 -0.93 0.48
N GLU A 53 -5.13 -1.07 -0.68
CA GLU A 53 -4.64 -0.55 -1.95
C GLU A 53 -4.52 0.98 -1.94
N LEU A 54 -5.48 1.65 -1.30
CA LEU A 54 -5.43 3.09 -1.09
C LEU A 54 -4.36 3.50 -0.08
N ALA A 55 -4.24 2.77 1.03
CA ALA A 55 -3.24 3.05 2.06
C ALA A 55 -1.80 2.94 1.51
N ARG A 56 -1.52 1.99 0.62
CA ARG A 56 -0.22 1.87 -0.09
C ARG A 56 0.05 3.04 -1.06
N ALA A 57 -1.00 3.59 -1.65
CA ALA A 57 -0.87 4.74 -2.57
C ALA A 57 -0.65 6.06 -1.82
N VAL A 58 -0.99 6.11 -0.52
CA VAL A 58 -0.78 7.30 0.32
C VAL A 58 0.67 7.34 0.82
N ARG A 59 1.37 8.42 0.49
CA ARG A 59 2.67 8.75 1.07
C ARG A 59 2.48 9.72 2.22
N LEU A 60 2.97 9.35 3.40
CA LEU A 60 2.94 10.10 4.63
C LEU A 60 4.38 10.30 5.09
N ASP A 61 4.84 11.55 5.07
CA ASP A 61 6.19 11.86 5.55
C ASP A 61 6.28 11.54 7.06
N PRO A 62 7.34 10.87 7.55
CA PRO A 62 7.51 10.58 8.97
C PRO A 62 7.38 11.82 9.88
N SER A 63 7.69 13.01 9.38
CA SER A 63 7.49 14.28 10.11
C SER A 63 6.01 14.64 10.36
N GLN A 64 5.09 14.19 9.51
CA GLN A 64 3.65 14.44 9.64
C GLN A 64 2.99 13.60 10.73
N ILE A 65 3.59 12.46 11.07
CA ILE A 65 3.14 11.58 12.16
C ILE A 65 3.93 11.78 13.46
N ALA A 66 4.87 12.74 13.48
CA ALA A 66 5.69 13.03 14.64
C ALA A 66 4.80 13.44 15.83
N GLY A 67 4.82 12.63 16.89
CA GLY A 67 4.03 12.85 18.12
C GLY A 67 2.65 12.17 18.14
N LEU A 68 2.26 11.45 17.07
CA LEU A 68 1.02 10.66 17.02
C LEU A 68 1.23 9.17 17.35
N GLY A 69 2.42 8.81 17.82
CA GLY A 69 2.77 7.49 18.32
C GLY A 69 4.29 7.32 18.43
N PRO A 70 4.78 6.09 18.72
CA PRO A 70 6.21 5.80 18.67
C PRO A 70 6.76 6.06 17.27
N SER A 71 7.99 6.57 17.19
CA SER A 71 8.65 6.77 15.91
C SER A 71 8.92 5.43 15.21
N LEU A 72 9.05 5.45 13.88
CA LEU A 72 9.47 4.25 13.13
C LEU A 72 10.78 3.68 13.67
N ASP A 73 11.71 4.54 14.08
CA ASP A 73 12.97 4.12 14.70
C ASP A 73 12.77 3.45 16.07
N ALA A 74 11.81 3.91 16.86
CA ALA A 74 11.47 3.27 18.14
C ALA A 74 10.84 1.89 17.93
N LEU A 75 9.95 1.75 16.94
CA LEU A 75 9.34 0.47 16.57
C LEU A 75 10.37 -0.53 16.04
N LEU A 76 11.29 -0.07 15.18
CA LEU A 76 12.43 -0.86 14.73
C LEU A 76 13.29 -1.32 15.92
N ALA A 77 13.65 -0.41 16.82
CA ALA A 77 14.45 -0.74 18.00
C ALA A 77 13.75 -1.76 18.91
N MET A 78 12.44 -1.63 19.12
CA MET A 78 11.63 -2.54 19.91
C MET A 78 11.64 -3.96 19.32
N LEU A 79 11.36 -4.10 18.02
CA LEU A 79 11.36 -5.40 17.33
C LEU A 79 12.75 -6.03 17.31
N LEU A 80 13.80 -5.25 17.05
CA LEU A 80 15.19 -5.72 17.10
C LEU A 80 15.57 -6.18 18.51
N GLU A 81 15.15 -5.46 19.55
CA GLU A 81 15.39 -5.85 20.93
C GLU A 81 14.64 -7.15 21.27
N ARG A 82 13.39 -7.29 20.83
CA ARG A 82 12.60 -8.52 21.00
C ARG A 82 13.28 -9.71 20.33
N LYS A 83 13.66 -9.58 19.05
CA LYS A 83 14.42 -10.59 18.30
C LYS A 83 15.69 -10.98 19.04
N ARG A 84 16.48 -10.00 19.47
CA ARG A 84 17.72 -10.22 20.22
C ARG A 84 17.48 -11.01 21.51
N LYS A 85 16.47 -10.64 22.31
CA LYS A 85 16.11 -11.34 23.56
C LYS A 85 15.77 -12.81 23.31
N ILE A 86 15.07 -13.13 22.23
CA ILE A 86 14.76 -14.53 21.86
C ILE A 86 16.06 -15.29 21.54
N LEU A 87 16.91 -14.74 20.68
CA LEU A 87 18.15 -15.39 20.24
C LEU A 87 19.17 -15.56 21.38
N GLU A 88 19.22 -14.63 22.33
CA GLU A 88 20.10 -14.68 23.51
C GLU A 88 19.57 -15.64 24.61
N LYS A 89 18.27 -15.93 24.63
CA LYS A 89 17.66 -16.77 25.66
C LYS A 89 17.79 -18.25 25.33
N TYR A 90 17.49 -18.62 24.09
CA TYR A 90 17.32 -20.02 23.70
C TYR A 90 18.52 -20.61 22.94
N GLU A 91 18.55 -21.93 22.82
CA GLU A 91 19.46 -22.72 21.98
C GLU A 91 18.71 -23.75 21.12
N THR A 92 19.29 -24.17 19.99
CA THR A 92 18.65 -25.08 19.01
C THR A 92 19.24 -26.49 18.94
N ASP A 93 20.40 -26.74 19.55
CA ASP A 93 21.09 -28.03 19.45
C ASP A 93 20.29 -29.18 20.07
N THR A 94 19.60 -28.90 21.18
CA THR A 94 18.80 -29.93 21.86
C THR A 94 17.54 -30.28 21.08
N VAL A 95 16.82 -29.26 20.58
CA VAL A 95 15.56 -29.47 19.85
C VAL A 95 15.80 -30.12 18.49
N GLN A 96 16.91 -29.83 17.80
CA GLN A 96 17.29 -30.54 16.58
C GLN A 96 17.49 -32.04 16.84
N LYS A 97 18.19 -32.39 17.93
CA LYS A 97 18.38 -33.79 18.32
C LYS A 97 17.06 -34.46 18.73
N GLU A 98 16.18 -33.73 19.39
CA GLU A 98 14.85 -34.20 19.78
C GLU A 98 13.98 -34.48 18.55
N ALA A 99 13.88 -33.55 17.61
CA ALA A 99 13.14 -33.70 16.37
C ALA A 99 13.67 -34.87 15.52
N ALA A 100 14.99 -34.99 15.36
CA ALA A 100 15.60 -36.12 14.68
C ALA A 100 15.31 -37.46 15.38
N ARG A 101 15.28 -37.48 16.72
CA ARG A 101 14.92 -38.69 17.48
C ARG A 101 13.44 -39.04 17.31
N ALA A 102 12.54 -38.05 17.37
CA ALA A 102 11.10 -38.23 17.18
C ALA A 102 10.80 -38.81 15.80
N LEU A 103 11.40 -38.25 14.74
CA LEU A 103 11.30 -38.78 13.37
C LEU A 103 11.73 -40.25 13.30
N ARG A 104 12.92 -40.58 13.82
CA ARG A 104 13.43 -41.97 13.82
C ARG A 104 12.56 -42.93 14.61
N GLN A 105 11.95 -42.47 15.70
CA GLN A 105 11.03 -43.28 16.50
C GLN A 105 9.72 -43.53 15.75
N GLN A 106 9.20 -42.51 15.05
CA GLN A 106 8.00 -42.64 14.24
C GLN A 106 8.24 -43.57 13.03
N ALA A 107 9.37 -43.42 12.34
CA ALA A 107 9.74 -44.26 11.20
C ALA A 107 9.79 -45.75 11.55
N LYS A 108 10.24 -46.11 12.76
CA LYS A 108 10.29 -47.51 13.24
C LYS A 108 8.91 -48.16 13.44
N GLN A 109 7.86 -47.35 13.62
CA GLN A 109 6.49 -47.85 13.83
C GLN A 109 5.79 -48.12 12.50
N VAL A 110 6.24 -47.48 11.42
CA VAL A 110 5.67 -47.64 10.08
C VAL A 110 6.12 -48.98 9.48
N LYS A 111 5.16 -49.72 8.91
CA LYS A 111 5.42 -51.00 8.25
C LYS A 111 5.18 -50.87 6.74
N PRO A 112 6.21 -50.57 5.93
CA PRO A 112 6.04 -50.40 4.50
C PRO A 112 5.76 -51.74 3.79
N PRO A 113 4.88 -51.76 2.78
CA PRO A 113 4.70 -52.91 1.89
C PRO A 113 6.01 -53.29 1.19
N LYS A 114 6.23 -54.59 0.91
CA LYS A 114 7.49 -55.08 0.30
C LYS A 114 7.91 -54.32 -0.97
N LYS A 115 6.95 -53.89 -1.79
CA LYS A 115 7.20 -53.14 -3.03
C LYS A 115 7.71 -51.71 -2.80
N LEU A 116 7.30 -51.07 -1.71
CA LEU A 116 7.60 -49.68 -1.39
C LEU A 116 8.70 -49.53 -0.33
N ARG A 117 9.12 -50.63 0.30
CA ARG A 117 10.10 -50.63 1.40
C ARG A 117 11.41 -49.94 1.05
N LYS A 118 11.98 -50.22 -0.13
CA LYS A 118 13.25 -49.60 -0.55
C LYS A 118 13.12 -48.07 -0.66
N ALA A 119 12.07 -47.61 -1.33
CA ALA A 119 11.80 -46.18 -1.49
C ALA A 119 11.47 -45.51 -0.15
N PHE A 120 10.82 -46.22 0.78
CA PHE A 120 10.58 -45.74 2.14
C PHE A 120 11.89 -45.58 2.93
N ASP A 121 12.76 -46.59 2.89
CA ASP A 121 14.03 -46.55 3.60
C ASP A 121 14.92 -45.41 3.03
N GLU A 122 14.96 -45.24 1.70
CA GLU A 122 15.65 -44.12 1.03
C GLU A 122 15.07 -42.75 1.45
N ALA A 123 13.74 -42.58 1.47
CA ALA A 123 13.10 -41.33 1.87
C ALA A 123 13.40 -40.92 3.32
N ILE A 124 13.53 -41.89 4.22
CA ILE A 124 13.92 -41.65 5.62
C ILE A 124 15.40 -41.32 5.76
N GLU A 125 16.27 -41.98 4.98
CA GLU A 125 17.72 -41.72 5.01
C GLU A 125 18.09 -40.36 4.40
N GLU A 126 17.44 -39.99 3.30
CA GLU A 126 17.66 -38.71 2.62
C GLU A 126 16.87 -37.54 3.25
N GLU A 127 15.99 -37.86 4.22
CA GLU A 127 15.16 -36.90 4.94
C GLU A 127 14.32 -35.99 4.02
N GLN A 128 13.84 -36.55 2.90
CA GLN A 128 13.09 -35.81 1.87
C GLN A 128 11.58 -35.93 2.09
N LEU A 129 10.93 -34.80 2.41
CA LEU A 129 9.47 -34.74 2.58
C LEU A 129 8.71 -35.15 1.31
N TYR A 130 9.18 -34.68 0.14
CA TYR A 130 8.56 -34.96 -1.14
C TYR A 130 8.50 -36.45 -1.47
N ASP A 131 9.51 -37.23 -1.10
CA ASP A 131 9.51 -38.67 -1.35
C ASP A 131 8.52 -39.41 -0.45
N LEU A 132 8.30 -38.94 0.78
CA LEU A 132 7.25 -39.46 1.66
C LEU A 132 5.85 -39.16 1.12
N GLU A 133 5.62 -37.97 0.56
CA GLU A 133 4.36 -37.63 -0.10
C GLU A 133 4.13 -38.52 -1.32
N ARG A 134 5.16 -38.73 -2.14
CA ARG A 134 5.09 -39.63 -3.30
C ARG A 134 4.76 -41.07 -2.89
N LEU A 135 5.29 -41.54 -1.76
CA LEU A 135 4.96 -42.85 -1.19
C LEU A 135 3.50 -42.92 -0.72
N TRP A 136 2.98 -41.83 -0.17
CA TRP A 136 1.57 -41.72 0.20
C TRP A 136 0.66 -41.84 -1.03
N TYR A 137 0.94 -41.08 -2.11
CA TYR A 137 0.21 -41.22 -3.37
C TYR A 137 0.36 -42.62 -4.00
N ALA A 138 1.55 -43.22 -3.93
CA ALA A 138 1.82 -44.56 -4.46
C ALA A 138 1.14 -45.68 -3.66
N ALA A 139 0.77 -45.44 -2.40
CA ALA A 139 -0.01 -46.38 -1.61
C ALA A 139 -1.44 -46.53 -2.17
N GLY A 140 -1.96 -45.52 -2.88
CA GLY A 140 -3.16 -45.55 -3.72
C GLY A 140 -4.50 -45.66 -2.98
N ASP A 141 -4.53 -46.25 -1.79
CA ASP A 141 -5.69 -46.35 -0.92
C ASP A 141 -5.42 -45.60 0.39
N ASP A 142 -6.06 -44.43 0.54
CA ASP A 142 -5.99 -43.58 1.75
C ASP A 142 -6.45 -44.32 3.01
N ARG A 143 -7.16 -45.45 2.87
CA ARG A 143 -7.58 -46.30 3.99
C ARG A 143 -6.55 -47.35 4.37
N SER A 144 -5.48 -47.52 3.60
CA SER A 144 -4.44 -48.49 3.92
C SER A 144 -3.73 -48.13 5.22
N GLU A 145 -3.39 -49.15 6.02
CA GLU A 145 -2.63 -49.00 7.27
C GLU A 145 -1.28 -48.26 7.04
N PHE A 146 -0.68 -48.46 5.87
CA PHE A 146 0.55 -47.77 5.47
C PHE A 146 0.30 -46.28 5.20
N ALA A 147 -0.69 -45.90 4.39
CA ALA A 147 -1.00 -44.50 4.13
C ALA A 147 -1.36 -43.74 5.41
N ARG A 148 -2.13 -44.37 6.31
CA ARG A 148 -2.47 -43.79 7.62
C ARG A 148 -1.25 -43.59 8.53
N SER A 149 -0.30 -44.52 8.50
CA SER A 149 0.93 -44.41 9.31
C SER A 149 1.98 -43.47 8.71
N LEU A 150 1.90 -43.16 7.41
CA LEU A 150 2.71 -42.11 6.77
C LEU A 150 2.33 -40.70 7.23
N MET A 151 1.06 -40.41 7.52
CA MET A 151 0.63 -39.05 7.88
C MET A 151 1.38 -38.48 9.10
N PRO A 152 1.43 -39.18 10.27
CA PRO A 152 2.21 -38.69 11.40
C PRO A 152 3.72 -38.66 11.12
N LEU A 153 4.22 -39.50 10.19
CA LEU A 153 5.63 -39.50 9.82
C LEU A 153 5.99 -38.27 8.97
N ILE A 154 5.13 -37.91 8.01
CA ILE A 154 5.22 -36.68 7.21
C ILE A 154 5.20 -35.47 8.13
N GLU A 155 4.29 -35.45 9.10
CA GLU A 155 4.21 -34.39 10.12
C GLU A 155 5.53 -34.26 10.89
N ARG A 156 6.07 -35.37 11.44
CA ARG A 156 7.37 -35.35 12.16
C ARG A 156 8.55 -34.96 11.29
N MET A 157 8.53 -35.30 10.00
CA MET A 157 9.54 -34.87 9.03
C MET A 157 9.45 -33.37 8.78
N GLY A 158 8.23 -32.85 8.61
CA GLY A 158 7.96 -31.42 8.47
C GLY A 158 8.43 -30.64 9.69
N GLU A 159 8.06 -31.06 10.91
CA GLU A 159 8.53 -30.44 12.16
C GLU A 159 10.07 -30.39 12.24
N LYS A 160 10.76 -31.49 11.89
CA LYS A 160 12.22 -31.53 11.88
C LYS A 160 12.80 -30.53 10.88
N TYR A 161 12.25 -30.48 9.66
CA TYR A 161 12.70 -29.54 8.63
C TYR A 161 12.55 -28.09 9.08
N GLU A 162 11.42 -27.76 9.69
CA GLU A 162 11.15 -26.43 10.24
C GLU A 162 12.14 -26.04 11.35
N VAL A 163 12.47 -26.98 12.24
CA VAL A 163 13.49 -26.79 13.28
C VAL A 163 14.90 -26.63 12.70
N ASP A 164 15.24 -27.40 11.66
CA ASP A 164 16.52 -27.26 10.97
C ASP A 164 16.64 -25.92 10.23
N LEU A 165 15.56 -25.45 9.61
CA LEU A 165 15.49 -24.12 9.01
C LEU A 165 15.67 -23.02 10.05
N LEU A 166 15.03 -23.13 11.22
CA LEU A 166 15.20 -22.20 12.33
C LEU A 166 16.67 -22.08 12.75
N ALA A 167 17.34 -23.22 12.96
CA ALA A 167 18.75 -23.27 13.35
C ALA A 167 19.70 -22.77 12.23
N ALA A 168 19.34 -22.97 10.96
CA ALA A 168 20.13 -22.50 9.83
C ALA A 168 20.00 -21.00 9.58
N LYS A 169 18.78 -20.45 9.71
CA LYS A 169 18.48 -19.05 9.40
C LYS A 169 18.92 -18.11 10.52
N TYR A 170 18.81 -18.52 11.78
CA TYR A 170 19.08 -17.66 12.93
C TYR A 170 20.21 -18.19 13.80
N HIS A 171 21.05 -17.27 14.28
CA HIS A 171 22.14 -17.61 15.20
C HIS A 171 21.70 -17.44 16.64
N PHE A 172 21.45 -18.56 17.31
CA PHE A 172 21.11 -18.60 18.74
C PHE A 172 22.37 -18.65 19.60
N THR A 173 22.41 -17.86 20.67
CA THR A 173 23.55 -17.75 21.60
C THR A 173 23.20 -18.10 23.04
N GLY A 174 21.93 -18.40 23.29
CA GLY A 174 21.42 -18.74 24.61
C GLY A 174 21.75 -20.15 25.08
N ARG A 175 21.09 -20.56 26.16
CA ARG A 175 21.30 -21.87 26.81
C ARG A 175 20.01 -22.58 27.19
N GLN A 176 18.87 -21.89 27.09
CA GLN A 176 17.58 -22.49 27.42
C GLN A 176 17.15 -23.42 26.29
N SER A 177 17.02 -24.71 26.61
CA SER A 177 16.45 -25.69 25.70
C SER A 177 14.97 -25.42 25.47
N MET A 178 14.47 -25.79 24.30
CA MET A 178 13.07 -25.68 23.91
C MET A 178 12.56 -27.03 23.41
N THR A 179 11.26 -27.24 23.52
CA THR A 179 10.57 -28.38 22.90
C THR A 179 10.30 -28.11 21.42
N VAL A 180 9.99 -29.16 20.63
CA VAL A 180 9.65 -29.00 19.21
C VAL A 180 8.50 -28.01 18.98
N PRO A 181 7.36 -28.08 19.71
CA PRO A 181 6.28 -27.09 19.54
C PRO A 181 6.71 -25.66 19.88
N GLU A 182 7.54 -25.48 20.93
CA GLU A 182 8.07 -24.17 21.28
C GLU A 182 9.00 -23.62 20.20
N ALA A 183 9.83 -24.47 19.58
CA ALA A 183 10.70 -24.07 18.48
C ALA A 183 9.92 -23.58 17.27
N LEU A 184 8.84 -24.26 16.90
CA LEU A 184 7.97 -23.84 15.81
C LEU A 184 7.31 -22.48 16.12
N ALA A 185 6.79 -22.29 17.33
CA ALA A 185 6.22 -21.02 17.75
C ALA A 185 7.25 -19.88 17.74
N ILE A 186 8.48 -20.15 18.20
CA ILE A 186 9.59 -19.18 18.15
C ILE A 186 9.98 -18.86 16.70
N LYS A 187 10.00 -19.86 15.82
CA LYS A 187 10.26 -19.64 14.38
C LYS A 187 9.22 -18.69 13.79
N GLU A 188 7.93 -18.97 14.01
CA GLU A 188 6.83 -18.12 13.56
C GLU A 188 6.96 -16.70 14.12
N GLU A 189 7.28 -16.55 15.41
CA GLU A 189 7.51 -15.26 16.06
C GLU A 189 8.65 -14.48 15.36
N LEU A 190 9.79 -15.14 15.11
CA LEU A 190 10.95 -14.53 14.46
C LEU A 190 10.67 -14.15 13.01
N GLU A 191 9.94 -14.98 12.26
CA GLU A 191 9.56 -14.69 10.88
C GLU A 191 8.61 -13.51 10.78
N LYS A 192 7.59 -13.44 11.66
CA LYS A 192 6.73 -12.26 11.78
C LYS A 192 7.52 -10.99 12.10
N ILE A 193 8.49 -11.07 13.02
CA ILE A 193 9.35 -9.92 13.35
C ILE A 193 10.16 -9.49 12.12
N ASP A 194 10.74 -10.43 11.36
CA ASP A 194 11.51 -10.12 10.15
C ASP A 194 10.66 -9.45 9.06
N GLU A 195 9.42 -9.90 8.88
CA GLU A 195 8.47 -9.29 7.96
C GLU A 195 8.12 -7.86 8.38
N LEU A 196 7.83 -7.64 9.66
CA LEU A 196 7.53 -6.31 10.20
C LEU A 196 8.74 -5.36 10.11
N LEU A 197 9.95 -5.85 10.40
CA LEU A 197 11.18 -5.07 10.24
C LEU A 197 11.34 -4.60 8.80
N LYS A 198 11.11 -5.49 7.83
CA LYS A 198 11.18 -5.15 6.41
C LYS A 198 10.12 -4.10 6.03
N GLN A 199 8.88 -4.26 6.50
CA GLN A 199 7.81 -3.27 6.25
C GLN A 199 8.14 -1.90 6.85
N LEU A 200 8.71 -1.85 8.05
CA LEU A 200 9.13 -0.60 8.69
C LEU A 200 10.28 0.07 7.96
N GLU A 201 11.27 -0.69 7.48
CA GLU A 201 12.35 -0.18 6.63
C GLU A 201 11.81 0.37 5.30
N GLU A 202 10.93 -0.38 4.64
CA GLU A 202 10.27 0.07 3.39
C GLU A 202 9.44 1.34 3.63
N ALA A 203 8.65 1.41 4.70
CA ALA A 203 7.87 2.58 5.05
C ALA A 203 8.76 3.79 5.38
N LYS A 204 9.93 3.57 6.01
CA LYS A 204 10.92 4.62 6.29
C LYS A 204 11.54 5.18 5.01
N GLU A 205 11.84 4.34 4.02
CA GLU A 205 12.43 4.75 2.74
C GLU A 205 11.41 5.41 1.79
N THR A 206 10.21 4.84 1.70
CA THR A 206 9.19 5.21 0.71
C THR A 206 8.15 6.20 1.25
N ALA A 207 8.13 6.43 2.56
CA ALA A 207 7.07 7.15 3.27
C ALA A 207 5.69 6.47 3.13
N GLN A 208 5.62 5.17 2.80
CA GLN A 208 4.37 4.43 2.64
C GLN A 208 3.99 3.70 3.93
N ILE A 209 3.42 4.44 4.88
CA ILE A 209 3.05 3.89 6.20
C ILE A 209 1.94 2.82 6.09
N GLY A 210 1.10 2.89 5.06
CA GLY A 210 0.04 1.90 4.82
C GLY A 210 0.51 0.50 4.44
N VAL A 211 1.82 0.28 4.26
CA VAL A 211 2.40 -1.06 4.03
C VAL A 211 2.58 -1.84 5.34
N ILE A 212 2.61 -1.15 6.48
CA ILE A 212 2.88 -1.77 7.79
C ILE A 212 1.62 -2.47 8.30
N ASP A 213 1.78 -3.73 8.70
CA ASP A 213 0.75 -4.49 9.43
C ASP A 213 0.72 -4.02 10.90
N MET A 214 -0.18 -3.08 11.17
CA MET A 214 -0.34 -2.49 12.50
C MET A 214 -0.92 -3.48 13.53
N ASP A 215 -1.73 -4.44 13.08
CA ASP A 215 -2.34 -5.42 13.97
C ASP A 215 -1.27 -6.42 14.43
N ALA A 216 -0.44 -6.93 13.52
CA ALA A 216 0.71 -7.76 13.88
C ALA A 216 1.72 -7.00 14.75
N LEU A 217 1.98 -5.72 14.47
CA LEU A 217 2.87 -4.89 15.29
C LEU A 217 2.35 -4.74 16.74
N SER A 218 1.03 -4.65 16.91
CA SER A 218 0.40 -4.52 18.23
C SER A 218 0.60 -5.75 19.12
N GLU A 219 0.78 -6.95 18.54
CA GLU A 219 1.09 -8.19 19.28
C GLU A 219 2.44 -8.12 20.01
N PHE A 220 3.37 -7.31 19.49
CA PHE A 220 4.73 -7.15 20.03
C PHE A 220 4.93 -5.89 20.86
N ALA A 221 3.98 -4.96 20.82
CA ALA A 221 4.06 -3.70 21.52
C ALA A 221 3.88 -3.85 23.03
N GLU A 222 4.57 -3.01 23.80
CA GLU A 222 4.32 -2.94 25.25
C GLU A 222 2.92 -2.39 25.53
N PRO A 223 2.27 -2.76 26.65
CA PRO A 223 0.92 -2.28 26.97
C PRO A 223 0.74 -0.75 26.95
N GLY A 224 1.82 0.00 27.21
CA GLY A 224 1.82 1.47 27.13
C GLY A 224 1.83 2.04 25.70
N ASP A 225 2.27 1.25 24.72
CA ASP A 225 2.42 1.67 23.32
C ASP A 225 1.23 1.26 22.46
N ILE A 226 0.44 0.26 22.89
CA ILE A 226 -0.76 -0.19 22.15
C ILE A 226 -1.72 0.97 21.87
N GLY A 227 -2.03 1.79 22.88
CA GLY A 227 -2.94 2.93 22.69
C GLY A 227 -2.39 3.99 21.73
N GLN A 228 -1.06 4.12 21.62
CA GLN A 228 -0.41 5.01 20.66
C GLN A 228 -0.49 4.44 19.25
N LEU A 229 -0.28 3.13 19.08
CA LEU A 229 -0.44 2.45 17.79
C LEU A 229 -1.89 2.53 17.28
N GLU A 230 -2.88 2.35 18.16
CA GLU A 230 -4.29 2.53 17.79
C GLU A 230 -4.58 3.97 17.35
N SER A 231 -4.00 4.95 18.05
CA SER A 231 -4.15 6.37 17.70
C SER A 231 -3.54 6.67 16.32
N LEU A 232 -2.35 6.12 16.05
CA LEU A 232 -1.68 6.22 14.76
C LEU A 232 -2.51 5.56 13.64
N ARG A 233 -3.03 4.36 13.86
CA ARG A 233 -3.92 3.67 12.90
C ARG A 233 -5.14 4.52 12.56
N ASN A 234 -5.85 5.00 13.58
CA ASN A 234 -7.02 5.86 13.41
C ASN A 234 -6.69 7.15 12.65
N PHE A 235 -5.52 7.75 12.90
CA PHE A 235 -5.07 8.92 12.16
C PHE A 235 -4.85 8.60 10.68
N ILE A 236 -4.14 7.51 10.37
CA ILE A 236 -3.87 7.08 8.99
C ILE A 236 -5.19 6.81 8.27
N GLU A 237 -6.11 6.05 8.87
CA GLU A 237 -7.42 5.75 8.26
C GLU A 237 -8.22 7.02 7.94
N ASN A 238 -8.26 7.97 8.87
CA ASN A 238 -8.96 9.24 8.67
C ASN A 238 -8.27 10.08 7.60
N TYR A 239 -6.94 10.14 7.59
CA TYR A 239 -6.16 10.86 6.59
C TYR A 239 -6.36 10.30 5.18
N VAL A 240 -6.29 8.96 5.04
CA VAL A 240 -6.56 8.27 3.77
C VAL A 240 -7.99 8.56 3.30
N ARG A 241 -8.97 8.52 4.21
CA ARG A 241 -10.37 8.84 3.89
C ARG A 241 -10.53 10.28 3.41
N GLU A 242 -9.98 11.25 4.11
CA GLU A 242 -10.05 12.66 3.71
C GLU A 242 -9.36 12.91 2.36
N LEU A 243 -8.21 12.27 2.11
CA LEU A 243 -7.53 12.33 0.82
C LEU A 243 -8.35 11.71 -0.31
N ALA A 244 -8.98 10.57 -0.04
CA ALA A 244 -9.85 9.89 -0.99
C ALA A 244 -11.03 10.79 -1.38
N GLU A 245 -11.74 11.36 -0.39
CA GLU A 245 -12.86 12.28 -0.63
C GLU A 245 -12.46 13.50 -1.47
N ARG A 246 -11.31 14.12 -1.18
CA ARG A 246 -10.77 15.26 -1.96
C ARG A 246 -10.50 14.92 -3.42
N GLN A 247 -10.15 13.67 -3.69
CA GLN A 247 -9.86 13.16 -5.03
C GLN A 247 -11.10 12.62 -5.73
N GLY A 248 -12.28 12.76 -5.11
CA GLY A 248 -13.53 12.26 -5.65
C GLY A 248 -13.65 10.74 -5.56
N LEU A 249 -13.01 10.11 -4.57
CA LEU A 249 -13.26 8.73 -4.20
C LEU A 249 -14.27 8.69 -3.06
N GLU A 250 -15.37 7.95 -3.23
CA GLU A 250 -16.40 7.76 -2.21
C GLU A 250 -16.34 6.34 -1.66
N ARG A 251 -16.60 6.17 -0.36
CA ARG A 251 -16.70 4.86 0.27
C ARG A 251 -18.06 4.22 -0.04
N ASP A 252 -18.03 2.95 -0.43
CA ASP A 252 -19.19 2.10 -0.72
C ASP A 252 -19.04 0.76 0.04
N GLN A 253 -20.06 -0.11 0.03
CA GLN A 253 -20.24 -1.30 0.90
C GLN A 253 -19.10 -2.35 0.92
N GLY A 254 -17.98 -2.12 0.25
CA GLY A 254 -16.77 -2.95 0.34
C GLY A 254 -15.48 -2.28 -0.16
N GLY A 255 -15.45 -0.96 -0.36
CA GLY A 255 -14.25 -0.27 -0.86
C GLY A 255 -14.53 1.15 -1.35
N PHE A 256 -13.60 1.72 -2.10
CA PHE A 256 -13.72 3.07 -2.66
C PHE A 256 -14.09 3.03 -4.14
N ARG A 257 -15.09 3.84 -4.52
CA ARG A 257 -15.56 4.01 -5.89
C ARG A 257 -15.17 5.38 -6.45
N LEU A 258 -14.91 5.44 -7.75
CA LEU A 258 -14.67 6.69 -8.48
C LEU A 258 -15.97 7.47 -8.65
N THR A 259 -16.00 8.73 -8.22
CA THR A 259 -17.11 9.66 -8.47
C THR A 259 -16.93 10.42 -9.77
N PRO A 260 -17.98 11.06 -10.33
CA PRO A 260 -17.84 11.97 -11.47
C PRO A 260 -16.82 13.10 -11.27
N GLN A 261 -16.51 13.47 -10.03
CA GLN A 261 -15.42 14.41 -9.71
C GLN A 261 -14.05 13.78 -9.98
N ALA A 262 -13.80 12.53 -9.55
CA ALA A 262 -12.55 11.83 -9.83
C ALA A 262 -12.29 11.68 -11.32
N TYR A 263 -13.33 11.38 -12.11
CA TYR A 263 -13.24 11.33 -13.58
C TYR A 263 -12.75 12.65 -14.18
N ARG A 264 -13.32 13.78 -13.73
CA ARG A 264 -12.92 15.11 -14.21
C ARG A 264 -11.49 15.46 -13.80
N LEU A 265 -11.09 15.12 -12.57
CA LEU A 265 -9.74 15.35 -12.07
C LEU A 265 -8.70 14.56 -12.89
N PHE A 266 -8.98 13.28 -13.14
CA PHE A 266 -8.12 12.40 -13.94
C PHE A 266 -8.02 12.87 -15.40
N GLN A 267 -9.15 13.23 -16.03
CA GLN A 267 -9.14 13.78 -17.39
C GLN A 267 -8.28 15.03 -17.49
N GLY A 268 -8.37 15.94 -16.52
CA GLY A 268 -7.51 17.13 -16.47
C GLY A 268 -6.02 16.78 -16.41
N ARG A 269 -5.63 15.86 -15.52
CA ARG A 269 -4.25 15.38 -15.39
C ARG A 269 -3.73 14.66 -16.62
N LEU A 270 -4.56 13.83 -17.27
CA LEU A 270 -4.21 13.13 -18.49
C LEU A 270 -3.95 14.12 -19.62
N LEU A 271 -4.82 15.12 -19.79
CA LEU A 271 -4.64 16.18 -20.77
C LEU A 271 -3.35 16.96 -20.46
N GLU A 272 -3.14 17.37 -19.21
CA GLU A 272 -1.91 18.05 -18.79
C GLU A 272 -0.66 17.23 -19.12
N ARG A 273 -0.66 15.91 -18.90
CA ARG A 273 0.47 15.01 -19.21
C ARG A 273 0.68 14.78 -20.71
N ILE A 274 -0.41 14.71 -21.49
CA ILE A 274 -0.35 14.62 -22.96
C ILE A 274 0.24 15.91 -23.52
N PHE A 275 -0.20 17.06 -23.00
CA PHE A 275 0.19 18.37 -23.49
C PHE A 275 1.49 18.92 -22.89
N SER A 276 1.98 18.38 -21.76
CA SER A 276 3.27 18.79 -21.16
C SER A 276 4.46 18.38 -22.02
N ASN A 277 4.32 17.30 -22.80
CA ASN A 277 5.30 16.86 -23.79
C ASN A 277 5.02 17.38 -25.20
N LEU A 278 3.87 18.05 -25.42
CA LEU A 278 3.60 18.71 -26.67
C LEU A 278 4.47 19.97 -26.70
N GLN A 279 5.62 19.87 -27.39
CA GLN A 279 6.49 21.00 -27.68
C GLN A 279 5.60 22.17 -28.07
N ALA A 280 5.73 23.32 -27.37
CA ALA A 280 5.00 24.53 -27.70
C ALA A 280 5.19 24.74 -29.21
N SER A 281 4.15 24.38 -29.98
CA SER A 281 4.20 24.48 -31.43
C SER A 281 4.46 25.94 -31.67
N ARG A 282 5.63 26.25 -32.25
CA ARG A 282 6.14 27.60 -32.52
C ARG A 282 4.95 28.52 -32.69
N THR A 283 4.64 29.27 -31.64
CA THR A 283 3.63 30.31 -31.72
C THR A 283 4.13 31.21 -32.83
N GLY A 284 3.39 31.25 -33.93
CA GLY A 284 3.51 32.32 -34.90
C GLY A 284 3.53 33.61 -34.12
N ARG A 285 4.46 34.51 -34.47
CA ARG A 285 4.81 35.75 -33.76
C ARG A 285 3.58 36.57 -33.36
N HIS A 286 2.99 36.26 -32.20
CA HIS A 286 1.93 37.05 -31.58
C HIS A 286 2.26 37.18 -30.10
N GLY A 287 3.06 38.21 -29.79
CA GLY A 287 3.36 38.61 -28.43
C GLY A 287 2.18 39.41 -27.87
N GLY A 288 1.22 38.72 -27.28
CA GLY A 288 0.12 39.33 -26.53
C GLY A 288 -0.34 38.39 -25.42
N PRO A 289 -0.80 38.91 -24.26
CA PRO A 289 -1.30 38.06 -23.19
C PRO A 289 -2.55 37.31 -23.67
N ILE A 290 -2.50 35.98 -23.63
CA ILE A 290 -3.67 35.13 -23.87
C ILE A 290 -4.55 35.25 -22.63
N VAL A 291 -5.71 35.89 -22.75
CA VAL A 291 -6.74 35.94 -21.70
C VAL A 291 -7.98 35.23 -22.22
N GLY A 292 -8.28 34.06 -21.65
CA GLY A 292 -9.50 33.30 -21.91
C GLY A 292 -9.27 31.77 -21.92
N GLU A 293 -9.90 31.06 -20.99
CA GLU A 293 -10.06 29.60 -21.04
C GLU A 293 -11.24 29.26 -21.98
N GLY A 294 -10.98 29.09 -23.27
CA GLY A 294 -12.03 28.68 -24.21
C GLY A 294 -11.50 28.42 -25.61
N ALA A 295 -11.93 27.32 -26.22
CA ALA A 295 -11.52 26.88 -27.57
C ALA A 295 -12.14 27.70 -28.71
N VAL A 296 -12.58 28.93 -28.45
CA VAL A 296 -13.21 29.80 -29.44
C VAL A 296 -12.45 31.13 -29.43
N GLU A 297 -11.82 31.47 -30.55
CA GLU A 297 -11.21 32.78 -30.73
C GLU A 297 -12.30 33.85 -30.59
N MET A 298 -12.24 34.64 -29.52
CA MET A 298 -13.08 35.84 -29.43
C MET A 298 -12.45 36.92 -30.31
N GLN A 299 -13.24 37.48 -31.23
CA GLN A 299 -12.84 38.63 -32.03
C GLN A 299 -12.55 39.80 -31.10
N GLN A 300 -11.28 40.22 -31.04
CA GLN A 300 -10.88 41.41 -30.30
C GLN A 300 -11.11 42.65 -31.17
N THR A 301 -11.91 43.59 -30.68
CA THR A 301 -12.10 44.90 -31.31
C THR A 301 -11.29 45.96 -30.58
N LYS A 302 -10.61 46.83 -31.32
CA LYS A 302 -9.98 48.05 -30.79
C LYS A 302 -10.68 49.31 -31.35
N PRO A 303 -10.60 50.48 -30.67
CA PRO A 303 -10.99 51.75 -31.27
C PRO A 303 -10.22 52.02 -32.57
N TYR A 304 -10.87 52.62 -33.55
CA TYR A 304 -10.25 52.99 -34.83
C TYR A 304 -9.19 54.08 -34.63
N GLU A 305 -8.00 53.88 -35.21
CA GLU A 305 -6.94 54.86 -35.30
C GLU A 305 -6.67 55.26 -36.75
N PHE A 306 -6.25 56.51 -36.97
CA PHE A 306 -5.99 57.02 -38.30
C PHE A 306 -4.87 56.21 -38.98
N GLY A 307 -5.21 55.49 -40.06
CA GLY A 307 -4.33 54.57 -40.77
C GLY A 307 -4.77 53.11 -40.72
N ASP A 308 -5.75 52.76 -39.88
CA ASP A 308 -6.36 51.43 -39.89
C ASP A 308 -7.15 51.19 -41.21
N SER A 309 -7.10 49.97 -41.73
CA SER A 309 -7.81 49.62 -42.97
C SER A 309 -9.32 49.57 -42.74
N LEU A 310 -10.08 50.26 -43.59
CA LEU A 310 -11.55 50.26 -43.59
C LEU A 310 -12.15 48.85 -43.77
N THR A 311 -11.40 47.91 -44.35
CA THR A 311 -11.84 46.52 -44.54
C THR A 311 -11.98 45.74 -43.24
N HIS A 312 -11.31 46.17 -42.17
CA HIS A 312 -11.35 45.52 -40.86
C HIS A 312 -12.24 46.28 -39.86
N MET A 313 -13.02 47.24 -40.36
CA MET A 313 -13.97 47.98 -39.55
C MET A 313 -15.29 47.21 -39.49
N ASP A 314 -15.76 46.94 -38.28
CA ASP A 314 -17.14 46.49 -38.06
C ASP A 314 -18.08 47.68 -38.24
N ILE A 315 -18.45 47.94 -39.48
CA ILE A 315 -19.35 49.04 -39.86
C ILE A 315 -20.70 48.93 -39.13
N PRO A 316 -21.41 47.76 -39.12
CA PRO A 316 -22.66 47.62 -38.40
C PRO A 316 -22.57 48.00 -36.92
N GLN A 317 -21.61 47.44 -36.18
CA GLN A 317 -21.47 47.70 -34.75
C GLN A 317 -21.02 49.14 -34.48
N SER A 318 -20.21 49.72 -35.36
CA SER A 318 -19.81 51.13 -35.29
C SER A 318 -21.01 52.07 -35.44
N PHE A 319 -21.92 51.79 -36.37
CA PHE A 319 -23.16 52.55 -36.53
C PHE A 319 -24.09 52.42 -35.32
N VAL A 320 -24.25 51.20 -34.78
CA VAL A 320 -25.04 50.96 -33.56
C VAL A 320 -24.45 51.74 -32.38
N ASN A 321 -23.13 51.71 -32.20
CA ASN A 321 -22.45 52.45 -31.15
C ASN A 321 -22.58 53.97 -31.31
N ALA A 322 -22.58 54.48 -32.56
CA ALA A 322 -22.79 55.90 -32.84
C ALA A 322 -24.21 56.35 -32.48
N LEU A 323 -25.23 55.56 -32.85
CA LEU A 323 -26.63 55.81 -32.47
C LEU A 323 -26.81 55.80 -30.94
N LEU A 324 -26.20 54.83 -30.25
CA LEU A 324 -26.28 54.70 -28.79
C LEU A 324 -25.59 55.84 -28.04
N ARG A 325 -24.51 56.42 -28.58
CA ARG A 325 -23.74 57.49 -27.92
C ARG A 325 -24.28 58.89 -28.18
N GLY A 326 -25.21 59.03 -29.12
CA GLY A 326 -25.81 60.33 -29.47
C GLY A 326 -26.14 60.43 -30.95
N GLY A 327 -26.89 59.45 -31.49
CA GLY A 327 -27.62 59.69 -32.73
C GLY A 327 -28.51 60.94 -32.60
N PRO A 328 -28.89 61.60 -33.72
CA PRO A 328 -29.51 62.93 -33.69
C PRO A 328 -30.62 63.11 -32.66
#